data_AF-M2UNN9-F1
#
_entry.id   AF-M2UNN9-F1
#
_cell.length_a   1.000
_cell.length_b   1.000
_cell.length_c   1.000
_cell.angle_alpha   90.00
_cell.angle_beta   90.00
_cell.angle_gamma   90.00
#
_symmetry.space_group_name_H-M   'P 1'
#
loop_
_entity.id
_entity.type
_entity.pdbx_description
1 polymer ?
#
loop_
_entity_poly.entity_id
_entity_poly.type
_entity_poly.pdbx_seq_one_letter_code
_entity_poly.pdbx_strand_id
1 'polypeptide(L)'
;MRISTPLVLTAVASSTTAHTIFLSLNGGAVGDGVRVPTYDGPISDVTTNSIACNGPPNDVPAKTNTVITVQAGSKATLTWRHTLTSGPNDVVDASHKGPVMAYMKKVTDAKTDSGVGGGWFKIAQDAFDGSKWGVDRLIANQGNQTVTIPACIAPGQYLLRGELIALHAASQLLGAQFYMECAQINVVGGSASKTPATVSFPGAYKQDDAGIVYNLYAGLKNYTAPGPDVFTC
;
A
#
# COMPACT_ATOMS: atom_id res chain seq x y z
N MET A 1 13.54 -2.62 -63.72
CA MET A 1 12.61 -3.10 -62.67
C MET A 1 13.31 -2.89 -61.33
N ARG A 2 13.00 -1.79 -60.62
CA ARG A 2 13.55 -1.51 -59.28
C ARG A 2 12.47 -1.88 -58.27
N ILE A 3 12.71 -2.91 -57.47
CA ILE A 3 11.81 -3.36 -56.42
C ILE A 3 12.21 -2.64 -55.15
N SER A 4 11.36 -1.73 -54.68
CA SER A 4 11.53 -1.00 -53.43
C SER A 4 10.76 -1.74 -52.33
N THR A 5 11.45 -2.38 -51.41
CA THR A 5 10.83 -3.05 -50.25
C THR A 5 10.61 -2.01 -49.14
N PRO A 6 9.38 -1.80 -48.65
CA PRO A 6 9.14 -0.88 -47.54
C PRO A 6 9.61 -1.53 -46.23
N LEU A 7 10.44 -0.79 -45.50
CA LEU A 7 10.87 -1.11 -44.14
C LEU A 7 9.69 -0.85 -43.19
N VAL A 8 9.15 -1.91 -42.57
CA VAL A 8 8.11 -1.79 -41.55
C VAL A 8 8.78 -1.45 -40.22
N LEU A 9 8.63 -0.20 -39.78
CA LEU A 9 9.08 0.25 -38.46
C LEU A 9 8.04 -0.19 -37.41
N THR A 10 8.37 -1.22 -36.62
CA THR A 10 7.50 -1.67 -35.52
C THR A 10 7.71 -0.72 -34.34
N ALA A 11 6.71 0.13 -34.06
CA ALA A 11 6.71 0.94 -32.85
C ALA A 11 6.46 0.02 -31.63
N VAL A 12 7.47 -0.16 -30.79
CA VAL A 12 7.31 -0.83 -29.50
C VAL A 12 6.61 0.16 -28.56
N ALA A 13 5.32 -0.05 -28.34
CA ALA A 13 4.59 0.68 -27.31
C ALA A 13 5.18 0.29 -25.95
N SER A 14 5.95 1.19 -25.35
CA SER A 14 6.41 1.03 -23.98
C SER A 14 5.20 1.29 -23.08
N SER A 15 4.66 0.24 -22.46
CA SER A 15 3.71 0.40 -21.37
C SER A 15 4.46 1.05 -20.20
N THR A 16 4.33 2.36 -20.05
CA THR A 16 4.85 3.06 -18.88
C THR A 16 4.05 2.59 -17.67
N THR A 17 4.67 1.75 -16.85
CA THR A 17 4.21 1.48 -15.49
C THR A 17 4.35 2.77 -14.73
N ALA A 18 3.24 3.36 -14.28
CA ALA A 18 3.28 4.64 -13.57
C ALA A 18 2.87 4.44 -12.12
N HIS A 19 1.71 3.83 -11.88
CA HIS A 19 1.09 3.76 -10.56
C HIS A 19 0.96 2.31 -10.07
N THR A 20 0.20 2.05 -9.00
CA THR A 20 0.14 0.72 -8.39
C THR A 20 -1.12 0.47 -7.57
N ILE A 21 -1.48 -0.80 -7.42
CA ILE A 21 -2.61 -1.30 -6.63
C ILE A 21 -2.13 -2.51 -5.80
N PHE A 22 -2.41 -2.51 -4.50
CA PHE A 22 -2.35 -3.73 -3.68
C PHE A 22 -3.59 -4.58 -3.99
N LEU A 23 -3.39 -5.64 -4.78
CA LEU A 23 -4.50 -6.33 -5.43
C LEU A 23 -4.86 -7.71 -4.86
N SER A 24 -3.95 -8.35 -4.12
CA SER A 24 -4.20 -9.66 -3.53
C SER A 24 -3.32 -9.98 -2.33
N LEU A 25 -3.84 -10.81 -1.43
CA LEU A 25 -3.16 -11.24 -0.21
C LEU A 25 -2.83 -12.73 -0.29
N ASN A 26 -1.61 -13.11 0.14
CA ASN A 26 -1.15 -14.50 0.24
C ASN A 26 -1.29 -15.32 -1.05
N GLY A 27 -1.13 -14.69 -2.21
CA GLY A 27 -1.27 -15.34 -3.52
C GLY A 27 -2.72 -15.66 -3.91
N GLY A 28 -3.71 -15.10 -3.21
CA GLY A 28 -5.13 -15.18 -3.58
C GLY A 28 -5.44 -14.51 -4.92
N ALA A 29 -6.67 -14.72 -5.41
CA ALA A 29 -7.16 -14.06 -6.61
C ALA A 29 -7.25 -12.54 -6.41
N VAL A 30 -7.13 -11.79 -7.51
CA VAL A 30 -7.29 -10.33 -7.52
C VAL A 30 -8.65 -9.94 -6.95
N GLY A 31 -8.67 -9.06 -5.95
CA GLY A 31 -9.91 -8.59 -5.31
C GLY A 31 -10.60 -9.61 -4.38
N ASP A 32 -10.05 -10.81 -4.23
CA ASP A 32 -10.59 -11.81 -3.30
C ASP A 32 -10.08 -11.52 -1.88
N GLY A 33 -10.93 -10.95 -1.05
CA GLY A 33 -10.58 -10.49 0.30
C GLY A 33 -9.79 -9.17 0.34
N VAL A 34 -9.44 -8.58 -0.80
CA VAL A 34 -8.83 -7.24 -0.91
C VAL A 34 -9.79 -6.30 -1.63
N ARG A 35 -10.03 -5.11 -1.06
CA ARG A 35 -10.89 -4.09 -1.66
C ARG A 35 -10.07 -3.28 -2.65
N VAL A 36 -10.24 -3.57 -3.94
CA VAL A 36 -9.41 -2.98 -5.01
C VAL A 36 -10.18 -1.90 -5.79
N PRO A 37 -9.56 -0.75 -6.10
CA PRO A 37 -10.07 0.16 -7.11
C PRO A 37 -9.82 -0.40 -8.52
N THR A 38 -10.45 0.21 -9.52
CA THR A 38 -10.20 -0.07 -10.94
C THR A 38 -9.17 0.89 -11.54
N TYR A 39 -9.06 2.09 -10.99
CA TYR A 39 -8.03 3.06 -11.32
C TYR A 39 -6.86 2.98 -10.34
N ASP A 40 -5.63 3.03 -10.85
CA ASP A 40 -4.37 2.89 -10.10
C ASP A 40 -3.83 4.22 -9.56
N GLY A 41 -4.55 5.33 -9.75
CA GLY A 41 -4.13 6.66 -9.30
C GLY A 41 -4.08 6.82 -7.78
N PRO A 42 -3.36 7.84 -7.27
CA PRO A 42 -3.15 8.04 -5.85
C PRO A 42 -4.27 8.84 -5.20
N ILE A 43 -4.33 8.75 -3.87
CA ILE A 43 -4.91 9.79 -3.02
C ILE A 43 -3.78 10.78 -2.66
N SER A 44 -4.05 12.08 -2.66
CA SER A 44 -3.07 13.12 -2.29
C SER A 44 -3.45 13.95 -1.06
N ASP A 45 -4.76 14.05 -0.78
CA ASP A 45 -5.28 14.79 0.37
C ASP A 45 -5.50 13.85 1.57
N VAL A 46 -4.61 13.98 2.56
CA VAL A 46 -4.59 13.12 3.75
C VAL A 46 -5.71 13.41 4.75
N THR A 47 -6.48 14.47 4.52
CA THR A 47 -7.62 14.85 5.38
C THR A 47 -8.92 14.15 4.97
N THR A 48 -8.96 13.53 3.79
CA THR A 48 -10.14 12.85 3.26
C THR A 48 -10.32 11.46 3.84
N ASN A 49 -11.56 10.95 3.82
CA ASN A 49 -11.86 9.57 4.21
C ASN A 49 -11.16 8.53 3.31
N SER A 50 -10.84 8.89 2.07
CA SER A 50 -10.18 8.03 1.08
C SER A 50 -8.77 7.61 1.52
N ILE A 51 -8.13 8.34 2.44
CA ILE A 51 -6.81 7.95 2.96
C ILE A 51 -6.83 6.64 3.77
N ALA A 52 -8.00 6.20 4.24
CA ALA A 52 -8.14 4.98 5.02
C ALA A 52 -7.97 3.72 4.14
N CYS A 53 -8.79 3.57 3.10
CA CYS A 53 -8.85 2.34 2.29
C CYS A 53 -9.12 2.64 0.79
N ASN A 54 -8.57 3.74 0.26
CA ASN A 54 -8.87 4.30 -1.06
C ASN A 54 -10.33 4.80 -1.18
N GLY A 55 -10.64 5.49 -2.28
CA GLY A 55 -11.95 6.06 -2.56
C GLY A 55 -11.87 7.33 -3.43
N PRO A 56 -12.93 8.17 -3.44
CA PRO A 56 -12.95 9.39 -4.24
C PRO A 56 -11.69 10.25 -4.07
N PRO A 57 -11.10 10.81 -5.14
CA PRO A 57 -11.63 10.89 -6.50
C PRO A 57 -11.49 9.61 -7.34
N ASN A 58 -10.78 8.59 -6.85
CA ASN A 58 -10.79 7.27 -7.48
C ASN A 58 -12.18 6.64 -7.34
N ASP A 59 -12.40 5.54 -8.05
CA ASP A 59 -13.57 4.73 -7.82
C ASP A 59 -13.57 4.15 -6.40
N VAL A 60 -14.77 3.98 -5.83
CA VAL A 60 -14.91 3.30 -4.55
C VAL A 60 -14.48 1.86 -4.74
N PRO A 61 -13.48 1.36 -3.99
CA PRO A 61 -12.99 0.00 -4.16
C PRO A 61 -14.10 -1.04 -4.09
N ALA A 62 -14.00 -2.05 -4.94
CA ALA A 62 -14.99 -3.11 -5.02
C ALA A 62 -15.13 -3.83 -3.68
N LYS A 63 -16.38 -4.02 -3.23
CA LYS A 63 -16.67 -4.81 -2.04
C LYS A 63 -16.35 -6.28 -2.31
N THR A 64 -15.88 -6.97 -1.29
CA THR A 64 -15.63 -8.42 -1.32
C THR A 64 -16.24 -9.07 -0.10
N ASN A 65 -16.82 -10.27 -0.27
CA ASN A 65 -17.44 -11.02 0.82
C ASN A 65 -16.45 -11.97 1.52
N THR A 66 -15.23 -12.08 1.00
CA THR A 66 -14.19 -12.97 1.52
C THR A 66 -13.49 -12.34 2.72
N VAL A 67 -13.30 -13.12 3.77
CA VAL A 67 -12.46 -12.76 4.92
C VAL A 67 -11.35 -13.82 5.02
N ILE A 68 -10.11 -13.41 4.80
CA ILE A 68 -8.97 -14.32 4.70
C ILE A 68 -8.49 -14.68 6.12
N THR A 69 -8.51 -15.96 6.46
CA THR A 69 -7.97 -16.42 7.74
C THR A 69 -6.45 -16.36 7.74
N VAL A 70 -5.85 -15.72 8.75
CA VAL A 70 -4.40 -15.65 8.95
C VAL A 70 -4.04 -16.05 10.38
N GLN A 71 -2.91 -16.72 10.57
CA GLN A 71 -2.41 -17.09 11.88
C GLN A 71 -1.64 -15.92 12.49
N ALA A 72 -1.92 -15.58 13.74
CA ALA A 72 -1.10 -14.62 14.47
C ALA A 72 0.35 -15.14 14.56
N GLY A 73 1.33 -14.27 14.34
CA GLY A 73 2.74 -14.63 14.22
C GLY A 73 3.18 -15.07 12.82
N SER A 74 2.26 -15.38 11.91
CA SER A 74 2.63 -15.77 10.54
C SER A 74 3.01 -14.57 9.67
N LYS A 75 3.65 -14.87 8.55
CA LYS A 75 3.83 -13.90 7.47
C LYS A 75 2.55 -13.76 6.67
N ALA A 76 2.28 -12.54 6.20
CA ALA A 76 1.29 -12.23 5.19
C ALA A 76 1.98 -11.50 4.04
N THR A 77 1.63 -11.83 2.80
CA THR A 77 2.23 -11.26 1.59
C THR A 77 1.21 -10.42 0.85
N LEU A 78 1.39 -9.11 0.84
CA LEU A 78 0.59 -8.15 0.10
C LEU A 78 1.20 -7.98 -1.29
N THR A 79 0.41 -8.23 -2.32
CA THR A 79 0.87 -8.24 -3.72
C THR A 79 0.50 -6.94 -4.41
N TRP A 80 1.50 -6.17 -4.82
CA TRP A 80 1.39 -4.89 -5.52
C TRP A 80 1.66 -5.05 -7.00
N ARG A 81 0.82 -4.47 -7.85
CA ARG A 81 0.94 -4.51 -9.31
C ARG A 81 0.50 -3.17 -9.91
N HIS A 82 1.00 -2.84 -11.09
CA HIS A 82 0.62 -1.59 -11.77
C HIS A 82 -0.88 -1.52 -12.04
N THR A 83 -1.44 -2.59 -12.63
CA THR A 83 -2.88 -2.72 -12.88
C THR A 83 -3.40 -4.05 -12.35
N LEU A 84 -4.73 -4.22 -12.34
CA LEU A 84 -5.39 -5.47 -11.93
C LEU A 84 -5.03 -6.69 -12.79
N THR A 85 -4.44 -6.51 -13.98
CA THR A 85 -4.02 -7.58 -14.89
C THR A 85 -2.50 -7.69 -15.03
N SER A 86 -1.74 -6.84 -14.33
CA SER A 86 -0.28 -6.80 -14.42
C SER A 86 0.38 -8.00 -13.72
N GLY A 87 1.47 -8.47 -14.31
CA GLY A 87 2.29 -9.58 -13.79
C GLY A 87 3.40 -9.13 -12.82
N PRO A 88 4.17 -10.07 -12.26
CA PRO A 88 5.22 -9.78 -11.25
C PRO A 88 6.35 -8.85 -11.71
N ASN A 89 6.50 -8.63 -13.00
CA ASN A 89 7.49 -7.72 -13.58
C ASN A 89 6.96 -6.29 -13.77
N ASP A 90 5.71 -6.03 -13.41
CA ASP A 90 5.02 -4.76 -13.59
C ASP A 90 4.32 -4.34 -12.28
N VAL A 91 5.08 -3.63 -11.44
CA VAL A 91 4.73 -3.33 -10.04
C VAL A 91 4.31 -1.87 -9.86
N VAL A 92 5.24 -0.96 -10.15
CA VAL A 92 5.13 0.51 -10.06
C VAL A 92 6.34 1.11 -10.77
N ASP A 93 6.26 2.36 -11.23
CA ASP A 93 7.42 3.02 -11.82
C ASP A 93 8.59 3.14 -10.83
N ALA A 94 9.81 2.99 -11.34
CA ALA A 94 11.00 3.15 -10.53
C ALA A 94 11.16 4.57 -9.96
N SER A 95 10.54 5.60 -10.54
CA SER A 95 10.55 6.96 -9.99
C SER A 95 9.82 7.08 -8.65
N HIS A 96 8.89 6.17 -8.33
CA HIS A 96 7.99 6.26 -7.17
C HIS A 96 8.67 5.92 -5.83
N LYS A 97 9.86 6.48 -5.60
CA LYS A 97 10.63 6.29 -4.37
C LYS A 97 9.81 6.74 -3.16
N GLY A 98 9.87 5.94 -2.10
CA GLY A 98 9.26 6.26 -0.82
C GLY A 98 9.09 5.02 0.06
N PRO A 99 8.39 5.15 1.21
CA PRO A 99 8.17 4.04 2.11
C PRO A 99 7.05 3.10 1.61
N VAL A 100 7.12 1.86 2.10
CA VAL A 100 6.06 0.86 2.00
C VAL A 100 5.71 0.42 3.42
N MET A 101 4.44 0.48 3.78
CA MET A 101 3.97 0.31 5.17
C MET A 101 2.75 -0.61 5.22
N ALA A 102 2.45 -1.12 6.41
CA ALA A 102 1.21 -1.83 6.65
C ALA A 102 0.64 -1.50 8.03
N TYR A 103 -0.69 -1.44 8.11
CA TYR A 103 -1.45 -1.16 9.31
C TYR A 103 -2.55 -2.19 9.51
N MET A 104 -2.97 -2.38 10.76
CA MET A 104 -4.13 -3.19 11.09
C MET A 104 -5.13 -2.39 11.91
N LYS A 105 -6.43 -2.68 11.73
CA LYS A 105 -7.53 -2.14 12.53
C LYS A 105 -8.46 -3.28 12.94
N LYS A 106 -8.65 -3.48 14.25
CA LYS A 106 -9.63 -4.46 14.76
C LYS A 106 -11.03 -3.96 14.41
N VAL A 107 -11.86 -4.84 13.86
CA VAL A 107 -13.25 -4.52 13.48
C VAL A 107 -14.20 -5.61 13.95
N THR A 108 -15.49 -5.27 14.02
CA THR A 108 -16.55 -6.25 14.29
C THR A 108 -16.83 -7.12 13.07
N ASP A 109 -16.96 -6.50 11.89
CA ASP A 109 -17.16 -7.18 10.61
C ASP A 109 -16.29 -6.53 9.52
N ALA A 110 -15.26 -7.26 9.09
CA ALA A 110 -14.31 -6.81 8.07
C ALA A 110 -14.93 -6.72 6.68
N LYS A 111 -16.13 -7.25 6.43
CA LYS A 111 -16.83 -7.09 5.15
C LYS A 111 -17.51 -5.72 5.02
N THR A 112 -17.86 -5.10 6.15
CA THR A 112 -18.73 -3.91 6.17
C THR A 112 -18.09 -2.68 6.79
N ASP A 113 -17.08 -2.82 7.66
CA ASP A 113 -16.36 -1.68 8.23
C ASP A 113 -15.64 -0.88 7.13
N SER A 114 -15.85 0.44 7.06
CA SER A 114 -15.27 1.29 6.01
C SER A 114 -13.76 1.52 6.18
N GLY A 115 -13.19 1.22 7.35
CA GLY A 115 -11.82 1.56 7.71
C GLY A 115 -11.66 2.99 8.23
N VAL A 116 -12.56 3.91 7.91
CA VAL A 116 -12.50 5.32 8.34
C VAL A 116 -12.52 5.43 9.87
N GLY A 117 -11.76 6.39 10.40
CA GLY A 117 -11.69 6.71 11.84
C GLY A 117 -10.57 5.98 12.57
N GLY A 118 -10.73 5.90 13.90
CA GLY A 118 -9.72 5.36 14.82
C GLY A 118 -9.58 3.84 14.79
N GLY A 119 -8.52 3.34 15.45
CA GLY A 119 -8.28 1.92 15.66
C GLY A 119 -7.12 1.34 14.85
N TRP A 120 -6.44 2.17 14.04
CA TRP A 120 -5.30 1.74 13.23
C TRP A 120 -4.01 1.70 14.04
N PHE A 121 -3.20 0.67 13.86
CA PHE A 121 -1.83 0.59 14.38
C PHE A 121 -0.90 0.05 13.29
N LYS A 122 0.31 0.61 13.22
CA LYS A 122 1.31 0.23 12.22
C LYS A 122 1.95 -1.10 12.60
N ILE A 123 2.06 -2.04 11.67
CA ILE A 123 2.68 -3.36 11.90
C ILE A 123 3.97 -3.57 11.10
N ALA A 124 4.19 -2.76 10.06
CA ALA A 124 5.40 -2.81 9.26
C ALA A 124 5.68 -1.45 8.63
N GLN A 125 6.97 -1.16 8.47
CA GLN A 125 7.47 -0.01 7.74
C GLN A 125 8.80 -0.36 7.11
N ASP A 126 8.89 -0.15 5.81
CA ASP A 126 10.12 -0.22 5.05
C ASP A 126 10.34 1.14 4.35
N ALA A 127 11.30 1.93 4.85
CA ALA A 127 11.51 3.32 4.46
C ALA A 127 12.82 3.50 3.69
N PHE A 128 13.54 4.61 3.86
CA PHE A 128 14.88 4.75 3.29
C PHE A 128 15.92 4.10 4.23
N ASP A 129 16.76 3.20 3.69
CA ASP A 129 17.77 2.47 4.49
C ASP A 129 19.19 3.07 4.41
N GLY A 130 19.33 4.26 3.82
CA GLY A 130 20.63 4.86 3.50
C GLY A 130 21.09 4.62 2.06
N SER A 131 20.52 3.61 1.38
CA SER A 131 20.86 3.24 -0.01
C SER A 131 19.65 3.16 -0.93
N LYS A 132 18.58 2.52 -0.47
CA LYS A 132 17.38 2.16 -1.23
C LYS A 132 16.12 2.51 -0.45
N TRP A 133 15.08 2.87 -1.17
CA TRP A 133 13.73 3.07 -0.63
C TRP A 133 12.98 1.75 -0.49
N GLY A 134 11.93 1.74 0.33
CA GLY A 134 11.04 0.57 0.45
C GLY A 134 10.48 0.16 -0.91
N VAL A 135 10.12 1.14 -1.75
CA VAL A 135 9.65 0.87 -3.12
C VAL A 135 10.72 0.18 -3.98
N ASP A 136 12.00 0.51 -3.83
CA ASP A 136 13.07 -0.18 -4.56
C ASP A 136 13.12 -1.67 -4.20
N ARG A 137 12.98 -1.97 -2.91
CA ARG A 137 12.95 -3.35 -2.42
C ARG A 137 11.66 -4.06 -2.81
N LEU A 138 10.53 -3.35 -2.85
CA LEU A 138 9.26 -3.89 -3.33
C LEU A 138 9.34 -4.31 -4.79
N ILE A 139 9.87 -3.44 -5.67
CA ILE A 139 10.08 -3.74 -7.09
C ILE A 139 11.03 -4.94 -7.24
N ALA A 140 12.15 -4.94 -6.51
CA ALA A 140 13.11 -6.04 -6.54
C ALA A 140 12.51 -7.37 -6.05
N ASN A 141 11.54 -7.32 -5.14
CA ASN A 141 10.78 -8.48 -4.68
C ASN A 141 9.49 -8.72 -5.48
N GLN A 142 9.44 -8.30 -6.74
CA GLN A 142 8.33 -8.56 -7.65
C GLN A 142 6.97 -8.12 -7.08
N GLY A 143 6.92 -6.98 -6.38
CA GLY A 143 5.72 -6.42 -5.78
C GLY A 143 5.22 -7.13 -4.53
N ASN A 144 5.99 -8.07 -3.96
CA ASN A 144 5.58 -8.81 -2.78
C ASN A 144 6.05 -8.10 -1.50
N GLN A 145 5.15 -7.40 -0.82
CA GLN A 145 5.40 -6.85 0.51
C GLN A 145 5.09 -7.91 1.57
N THR A 146 6.11 -8.41 2.26
CA THR A 146 5.92 -9.42 3.32
C THR A 146 5.92 -8.78 4.70
N VAL A 147 4.84 -8.95 5.46
CA VAL A 147 4.68 -8.42 6.82
C VAL A 147 4.41 -9.54 7.82
N THR A 148 4.72 -9.32 9.09
CA THR A 148 4.37 -10.27 10.17
C THR A 148 3.06 -9.83 10.83
N ILE A 149 2.08 -10.72 10.93
CA ILE A 149 0.89 -10.49 11.77
C ILE A 149 1.33 -10.63 13.22
N PRO A 150 1.18 -9.62 14.10
CA PRO A 150 1.67 -9.72 15.48
C PRO A 150 1.02 -10.87 16.26
N ALA A 151 1.79 -11.68 16.99
CA ALA A 151 1.27 -12.82 17.76
C ALA A 151 0.53 -12.42 19.05
N CYS A 152 0.79 -11.21 19.55
CA CYS A 152 0.32 -10.71 20.84
C CYS A 152 -1.02 -9.95 20.79
N ILE A 153 -1.57 -9.69 19.60
CA ILE A 153 -2.87 -9.01 19.45
C ILE A 153 -4.04 -9.96 19.73
N ALA A 154 -5.23 -9.39 19.94
CA ALA A 154 -6.45 -10.17 20.10
C ALA A 154 -6.83 -10.91 18.81
N PRO A 155 -7.40 -12.12 18.88
CA PRO A 155 -7.95 -12.79 17.71
C PRO A 155 -9.23 -12.10 17.19
N GLY A 156 -9.68 -12.50 16.01
CA GLY A 156 -10.91 -12.03 15.35
C GLY A 156 -10.64 -11.21 14.10
N GLN A 157 -11.67 -10.50 13.64
CA GLN A 157 -11.59 -9.79 12.35
C GLN A 157 -10.84 -8.45 12.42
N TYR A 158 -10.05 -8.19 11.39
CA TYR A 158 -9.30 -6.95 11.17
C TYR A 158 -9.39 -6.51 9.71
N LEU A 159 -9.20 -5.21 9.48
CA LEU A 159 -8.71 -4.71 8.20
C LEU A 159 -7.19 -4.64 8.22
N LEU A 160 -6.55 -5.08 7.14
CA LEU A 160 -5.12 -4.97 6.89
C LEU A 160 -4.90 -3.99 5.73
N ARG A 161 -4.38 -2.80 6.04
CA ARG A 161 -4.11 -1.74 5.07
C ARG A 161 -2.66 -1.82 4.62
N GLY A 162 -2.44 -2.16 3.34
CA GLY A 162 -1.14 -2.00 2.69
C GLY A 162 -1.02 -0.58 2.17
N GLU A 163 0.15 0.06 2.29
CA GLU A 163 0.37 1.39 1.76
C GLU A 163 1.75 1.55 1.12
N LEU A 164 1.77 2.27 0.01
CA LEU A 164 2.96 2.84 -0.62
C LEU A 164 2.78 4.35 -0.71
N ILE A 165 3.81 5.11 -0.35
CA ILE A 165 3.82 6.57 -0.54
C ILE A 165 4.91 6.90 -1.54
N ALA A 166 4.57 7.48 -2.69
CA ALA A 166 5.53 7.95 -3.68
C ALA A 166 5.85 9.43 -3.47
N LEU A 167 7.15 9.75 -3.43
CA LEU A 167 7.66 11.06 -3.04
C LEU A 167 8.30 11.85 -4.19
N HIS A 168 8.22 11.35 -5.42
CA HIS A 168 8.89 11.96 -6.57
C HIS A 168 8.37 13.38 -6.90
N ALA A 169 7.15 13.70 -6.48
CA ALA A 169 6.52 15.02 -6.61
C ALA A 169 6.23 15.69 -5.25
N ALA A 170 6.77 15.16 -4.15
CA ALA A 170 6.42 15.55 -2.78
C ALA A 170 7.12 16.81 -2.26
N SER A 171 7.81 17.59 -3.10
CA SER A 171 8.47 18.83 -2.66
C SER A 171 7.50 19.96 -2.29
N GLN A 172 6.19 19.76 -2.50
CA GLN A 172 5.11 20.69 -2.19
C GLN A 172 3.91 19.98 -1.58
N LEU A 173 3.02 20.74 -0.93
CA LEU A 173 1.75 20.23 -0.41
C LEU A 173 0.94 19.53 -1.51
N LEU A 174 0.23 18.46 -1.15
CA LEU A 174 -0.54 17.60 -2.06
C LEU A 174 0.30 16.89 -3.16
N GLY A 175 1.62 17.02 -3.12
CA GLY A 175 2.51 16.39 -4.10
C GLY A 175 2.87 14.93 -3.79
N ALA A 176 2.81 14.52 -2.52
CA ALA A 176 2.94 13.11 -2.15
C ALA A 176 1.74 12.32 -2.64
N GLN A 177 2.01 11.11 -3.11
CA GLN A 177 1.02 10.22 -3.71
C GLN A 177 0.89 8.97 -2.85
N PHE A 178 -0.31 8.74 -2.33
CA PHE A 178 -0.60 7.66 -1.41
C PHE A 178 -1.42 6.59 -2.13
N TYR A 179 -0.91 5.37 -2.16
CA TYR A 179 -1.56 4.19 -2.72
C TYR A 179 -1.87 3.25 -1.56
N MET A 180 -3.13 2.94 -1.32
CA MET A 180 -3.51 2.03 -0.23
C MET A 180 -4.76 1.25 -0.53
N GLU A 181 -4.74 -0.04 -0.22
CA GLU A 181 -5.93 -0.89 -0.25
C GLU A 181 -6.05 -1.65 1.07
N CYS A 182 -7.28 -2.10 1.37
CA CYS A 182 -7.59 -2.80 2.60
C CYS A 182 -8.00 -4.25 2.32
N ALA A 183 -7.28 -5.18 2.93
CA ALA A 183 -7.66 -6.59 2.98
C ALA A 183 -8.51 -6.88 4.21
N GLN A 184 -9.43 -7.83 4.06
CA GLN A 184 -10.34 -8.31 5.10
C GLN A 184 -9.76 -9.60 5.66
N ILE A 185 -9.36 -9.61 6.93
CA ILE A 185 -8.70 -10.76 7.53
C ILE A 185 -9.36 -11.20 8.83
N ASN A 186 -9.29 -12.49 9.12
CA ASN A 186 -9.65 -13.08 10.42
C ASN A 186 -8.38 -13.63 11.06
N VAL A 187 -7.90 -12.97 12.10
CA VAL A 187 -6.70 -13.39 12.84
C VAL A 187 -7.10 -14.47 13.83
N VAL A 188 -6.48 -15.64 13.72
CA VAL A 188 -6.63 -16.74 14.68
C VAL A 188 -5.34 -16.95 15.45
N GLY A 189 -5.42 -17.54 16.64
CA GLY A 189 -4.24 -17.86 17.47
C GLY A 189 -3.55 -16.66 18.15
N GLY A 190 -4.13 -15.45 18.06
CA GLY A 190 -3.62 -14.28 18.79
C GLY A 190 -3.77 -14.44 20.31
N SER A 191 -2.71 -14.14 21.07
CA SER A 191 -2.70 -14.34 22.52
C SER A 191 -3.42 -13.25 23.33
N ALA A 192 -3.77 -12.13 22.69
CA ALA A 192 -4.34 -10.94 23.36
C ALA A 192 -3.51 -10.40 24.54
N SER A 193 -2.19 -10.66 24.55
CA SER A 193 -1.29 -10.24 25.63
C SER A 193 -0.87 -8.77 25.55
N LYS A 194 -1.09 -8.09 24.42
CA LYS A 194 -0.85 -6.65 24.24
C LYS A 194 -1.98 -5.99 23.45
N THR A 195 -2.29 -4.75 23.82
CA THR A 195 -3.21 -3.87 23.08
C THR A 195 -2.42 -2.74 22.44
N PRO A 196 -2.39 -2.62 21.09
CA PRO A 196 -1.71 -1.52 20.42
C PRO A 196 -2.32 -0.16 20.77
N ALA A 197 -1.49 0.87 20.92
CA ALA A 197 -1.97 2.24 20.80
C ALA A 197 -2.39 2.51 19.35
N THR A 198 -3.46 3.28 19.15
CA THR A 198 -4.07 3.45 17.84
C THR A 198 -4.16 4.90 17.39
N VAL A 199 -4.18 5.11 16.08
CA VAL A 199 -4.40 6.39 15.41
C VAL A 199 -5.64 6.30 14.50
N SER A 200 -6.00 7.42 13.87
CA SER A 200 -7.15 7.52 12.96
C SER A 200 -6.72 7.75 11.51
N PHE A 201 -7.44 7.19 10.55
CA PHE A 201 -7.37 7.60 9.15
C PHE A 201 -8.74 8.13 8.71
N PRO A 202 -8.88 9.42 8.36
CA PRO A 202 -7.86 10.49 8.43
C PRO A 202 -7.47 10.87 9.87
N GLY A 203 -6.32 11.54 10.01
CA GLY A 203 -5.85 12.12 11.29
C GLY A 203 -4.42 11.74 11.71
N ALA A 204 -3.95 10.53 11.36
CA ALA A 204 -2.59 10.07 11.66
C ALA A 204 -1.52 10.79 10.84
N TYR A 205 -1.89 11.28 9.67
CA TYR A 205 -1.06 12.05 8.76
C TYR A 205 -1.52 13.49 8.75
N LYS A 206 -0.57 14.41 8.68
CA LYS A 206 -0.80 15.83 8.40
C LYS A 206 -0.22 16.16 7.04
N GLN A 207 -0.89 17.05 6.32
CA GLN A 207 -0.47 17.40 4.96
C GLN A 207 0.94 17.99 4.91
N ASP A 208 1.41 18.56 6.03
CA ASP A 208 2.71 19.20 6.23
C ASP A 208 3.71 18.34 7.04
N ASP A 209 3.44 17.06 7.30
CA ASP A 209 4.42 16.17 7.92
C ASP A 209 5.70 16.12 7.07
N ALA A 210 6.88 16.12 7.71
CA ALA A 210 8.17 16.14 7.00
C ALA A 210 8.42 14.90 6.11
N GLY A 211 7.70 13.80 6.37
CA GLY A 211 7.70 12.59 5.53
C GLY A 211 6.73 12.64 4.35
N ILE A 212 5.88 13.67 4.27
CA ILE A 212 4.84 13.90 3.27
C ILE A 212 5.20 15.10 2.38
N VAL A 213 5.66 16.22 2.96
CA VAL A 213 6.32 17.29 2.21
C VAL A 213 7.82 17.04 2.27
N TYR A 214 8.34 16.38 1.25
CA TYR A 214 9.71 15.88 1.21
C TYR A 214 10.34 16.10 -0.17
N ASN A 215 11.48 16.79 -0.21
CA ASN A 215 12.25 16.94 -1.45
C ASN A 215 13.21 15.75 -1.64
N LEU A 216 12.75 14.76 -2.41
CA LEU A 216 13.51 13.56 -2.76
C LEU A 216 14.88 13.84 -3.42
N TYR A 217 15.01 14.99 -4.07
CA TYR A 217 16.19 15.37 -4.86
C TYR A 217 17.14 16.32 -4.10
N ALA A 218 16.75 16.78 -2.91
CA ALA A 218 17.67 17.46 -2.01
C ALA A 218 18.65 16.42 -1.41
N GLY A 219 19.90 16.85 -1.14
CA GLY A 219 21.04 16.00 -0.76
C GLY A 219 20.79 14.96 0.35
N LEU A 220 21.29 15.18 1.58
CA LEU A 220 21.27 14.17 2.64
C LEU A 220 19.83 13.68 2.94
N LYS A 221 19.62 12.37 2.81
CA LYS A 221 18.31 11.68 2.90
C LYS A 221 18.03 11.19 4.32
N ASN A 222 17.80 12.11 5.26
CA ASN A 222 17.14 11.73 6.50
C ASN A 222 15.63 11.72 6.24
N TYR A 223 15.03 10.52 6.23
CA TYR A 223 13.61 10.36 5.99
C TYR A 223 12.93 9.76 7.22
N THR A 224 11.87 10.42 7.67
CA THR A 224 10.97 9.91 8.71
C THR A 224 9.63 9.60 8.05
N ALA A 225 9.24 8.32 8.04
CA ALA A 225 7.93 7.94 7.51
C ALA A 225 6.81 8.51 8.40
N PRO A 226 5.67 8.92 7.81
CA PRO A 226 4.56 9.48 8.59
C PRO A 226 3.84 8.40 9.44
N GLY A 227 3.01 8.86 10.37
CA GLY A 227 2.23 8.01 11.27
C GLY A 227 3.00 7.50 12.50
N PRO A 228 2.37 6.62 13.31
CA PRO A 228 2.94 6.14 14.57
C PRO A 228 4.12 5.19 14.33
N ASP A 229 4.85 4.87 15.40
CA ASP A 229 5.87 3.81 15.38
C ASP A 229 5.25 2.43 15.09
N VAL A 230 6.09 1.51 14.62
CA VAL A 230 5.69 0.11 14.39
C VAL A 230 5.39 -0.57 15.72
N PHE A 231 4.18 -1.11 15.86
CA PHE A 231 3.79 -1.93 17.00
C PHE A 231 4.59 -3.22 17.05
N THR A 232 5.07 -3.58 18.24
CA THR A 232 5.83 -4.81 18.49
C THR A 232 5.26 -5.60 19.66
N CYS A 233 5.22 -6.91 19.47
CA CYS A 233 5.28 -7.85 20.58
C CYS A 233 6.71 -7.78 21.17
#